data_AF-A0A2H3KLQ4-F1
#
_entry.id   AF-A0A2H3KLQ4-F1
#
_cell.length_a   1.000
_cell.length_b   1.000
_cell.length_c   1.000
_cell.angle_alpha   90.00
_cell.angle_beta   90.00
_cell.angle_gamma   90.00
#
_symmetry.space_group_name_H-M   'P 1'
#
loop_
_entity.id
_entity.type
_entity.pdbx_description
1 polymer ?
#
loop_
_entity_poly.entity_id
_entity_poly.type
_entity_poly.pdbx_seq_one_letter_code
_entity_poly.pdbx_strand_id
1 'polypeptide(L)'
;MNKSAIVTLIHFNFWANNRILAACERISANEFTREHTPDSGWGSVRGMLVHTLDTEYGWRMVLQAQDGDVILQADDVDDVAALKNRWQLEQAAWFAYVDGLSEDHINQGYGDDPPERGLTRCLRMARGRLGVAV
;
A
#
# COMPACT_ATOMS: atom_id res chain seq x y z
N MET A 1 6.44 13.14 17.76
CA MET A 1 7.06 11.96 17.14
C MET A 1 8.47 12.32 16.70
N ASN A 2 9.41 11.40 16.88
CA ASN A 2 10.82 11.57 16.51
C ASN A 2 11.05 11.02 15.09
N LYS A 3 11.84 11.73 14.27
CA LYS A 3 12.04 11.35 12.85
C LYS A 3 12.68 9.97 12.71
N SER A 4 13.71 9.65 13.49
CA SER A 4 14.42 8.38 13.34
C SER A 4 13.55 7.17 13.70
N ALA A 5 12.62 7.33 14.64
CA ALA A 5 11.60 6.31 14.93
C ALA A 5 10.66 6.07 13.74
N ILE A 6 10.19 7.13 13.08
CA ILE A 6 9.33 7.01 11.88
C ILE A 6 10.08 6.34 10.72
N VAL A 7 11.32 6.78 10.45
CA VAL A 7 12.17 6.17 9.42
C VAL A 7 12.37 4.67 9.72
N THR A 8 12.63 4.32 10.98
CA THR A 8 12.80 2.91 11.39
C THR A 8 11.54 2.09 11.12
N LEU A 9 10.35 2.60 11.46
CA LEU A 9 9.08 1.90 11.23
C LEU A 9 8.80 1.68 9.73
N ILE A 10 9.05 2.70 8.90
CA ILE A 10 8.86 2.61 7.45
C ILE A 10 9.85 1.60 6.84
N HIS A 11 11.13 1.66 7.23
CA HIS A 11 12.13 0.69 6.78
C HIS A 11 11.78 -0.74 7.22
N PHE A 12 11.30 -0.92 8.45
CA PHE A 12 10.86 -2.21 8.95
C PHE A 12 9.69 -2.76 8.14
N ASN A 13 8.67 -1.94 7.87
CA ASN A 13 7.51 -2.34 7.07
C ASN A 13 7.94 -2.87 5.69
N PHE A 14 8.81 -2.12 5.00
CA PHE A 14 9.34 -2.51 3.70
C PHE A 14 10.26 -3.75 3.76
N TRP A 15 11.05 -3.92 4.82
CA TRP A 15 11.80 -5.15 5.06
C TRP A 15 10.88 -6.36 5.24
N ALA A 16 9.79 -6.21 6.02
CA ALA A 16 8.84 -7.28 6.27
C ALA A 16 8.10 -7.67 4.98
N ASN A 17 7.63 -6.68 4.22
CA ASN A 17 6.98 -6.89 2.92
C ASN A 17 7.92 -7.60 1.93
N ASN A 18 9.20 -7.23 1.88
CA ASN A 18 10.19 -7.92 1.05
C ASN A 18 10.37 -9.40 1.43
N ARG A 19 10.27 -9.75 2.73
CA ARG A 19 10.31 -11.15 3.16
C ARG A 19 9.08 -11.94 2.73
N ILE A 20 7.90 -11.32 2.77
CA ILE A 20 6.66 -11.93 2.28
C ILE A 20 6.74 -12.16 0.77
N LEU A 21 7.19 -11.17 0.00
CA LEU A 21 7.40 -11.30 -1.44
C LEU A 21 8.40 -12.41 -1.78
N ALA A 22 9.53 -12.48 -1.07
CA ALA A 22 10.50 -13.56 -1.25
C ALA A 22 9.92 -14.95 -0.92
N ALA A 23 8.95 -15.04 0.01
CA ALA A 23 8.25 -16.29 0.26
C ALA A 23 7.32 -16.66 -0.91
N CYS A 24 6.68 -15.68 -1.55
CA CYS A 24 5.82 -15.87 -2.72
C CYS A 24 6.58 -16.27 -3.98
N GLU A 25 7.88 -15.99 -4.09
CA GLU A 25 8.71 -16.49 -5.21
C GLU A 25 8.79 -18.02 -5.28
N ARG A 26 8.35 -18.73 -4.23
CA ARG A 26 8.37 -20.19 -4.14
C ARG A 26 7.05 -20.86 -4.51
N ILE A 27 5.99 -20.10 -4.80
CA ILE A 27 4.70 -20.65 -5.22
C ILE A 27 4.51 -20.48 -6.73
N SER A 28 3.71 -21.36 -7.34
CA SER A 28 3.40 -21.27 -8.77
C SER A 28 2.51 -20.06 -9.08
N ALA A 29 2.53 -19.59 -10.34
CA ALA A 29 1.63 -18.54 -10.80
C ALA A 29 0.15 -18.89 -10.55
N ASN A 30 -0.24 -20.16 -10.73
CA ASN A 30 -1.59 -20.62 -10.41
C ASN A 30 -1.91 -20.45 -8.92
N GLU A 31 -1.02 -20.88 -8.02
CA GLU A 31 -1.23 -20.70 -6.58
C GLU A 31 -1.28 -19.23 -6.17
N PHE A 32 -0.52 -18.36 -6.85
CA PHE A 32 -0.53 -16.93 -6.61
C PHE A 32 -1.88 -16.28 -6.97
N THR A 33 -2.50 -16.71 -8.07
CA THR A 33 -3.78 -16.17 -8.57
C THR A 33 -5.01 -16.96 -8.11
N ARG A 34 -4.83 -18.11 -7.47
CA ARG A 34 -5.94 -18.99 -7.08
C ARG A 34 -6.83 -18.32 -6.04
N GLU A 35 -8.13 -18.31 -6.32
CA GLU A 35 -9.15 -17.85 -5.38
C GLU A 35 -9.22 -18.76 -4.14
N HIS A 36 -9.30 -18.14 -2.97
CA HIS A 36 -9.45 -18.77 -1.68
C HIS A 36 -10.93 -19.01 -1.38
N THR A 37 -11.24 -20.12 -0.69
CA THR A 37 -12.60 -20.42 -0.22
C THR A 37 -12.53 -20.97 1.20
N PRO A 38 -13.12 -20.27 2.21
CA PRO A 38 -13.82 -18.98 2.09
C PRO A 38 -12.89 -17.82 1.68
N ASP A 39 -13.45 -16.76 1.09
CA ASP A 39 -12.70 -15.56 0.72
C ASP A 39 -12.13 -14.89 2.00
N SER A 40 -10.82 -14.63 2.00
CA SER A 40 -10.11 -13.94 3.08
C SER A 40 -10.22 -12.41 3.01
N GLY A 41 -11.02 -11.87 2.08
CA GLY A 41 -11.33 -10.46 1.90
C GLY A 41 -10.83 -9.88 0.56
N TRP A 42 -9.83 -10.52 -0.06
CA TRP A 42 -9.18 -10.06 -1.29
C TRP A 42 -8.98 -11.17 -2.34
N GLY A 43 -9.76 -12.26 -2.26
CA GLY A 43 -9.83 -13.32 -3.27
C GLY A 43 -8.65 -14.27 -3.28
N SER A 44 -7.43 -13.77 -3.46
CA SER A 44 -6.21 -14.58 -3.67
C SER A 44 -5.00 -13.99 -2.95
N VAL A 45 -3.87 -14.72 -2.97
CA VAL A 45 -2.57 -14.17 -2.50
C VAL A 45 -2.21 -12.92 -3.30
N ARG A 46 -2.38 -12.95 -4.62
CA ARG A 46 -2.20 -11.78 -5.49
C ARG A 46 -3.07 -10.61 -5.04
N GLY A 47 -4.37 -10.83 -4.87
CA GLY A 47 -5.28 -9.76 -4.47
C GLY A 47 -4.93 -9.13 -3.12
N MET A 48 -4.57 -9.95 -2.13
CA MET A 48 -4.12 -9.44 -0.82
C MET A 48 -2.87 -8.57 -0.95
N LEU A 49 -1.84 -9.04 -1.67
CA LEU A 49 -0.59 -8.28 -1.77
C LEU A 49 -0.72 -7.03 -2.64
N VAL A 50 -1.53 -7.08 -3.70
CA VAL A 50 -1.83 -5.88 -4.51
C VAL A 50 -2.60 -4.85 -3.68
N HIS A 51 -3.57 -5.27 -2.86
CA HIS A 51 -4.25 -4.35 -1.95
C HIS A 51 -3.30 -3.72 -0.92
N THR A 52 -2.38 -4.51 -0.36
CA THR A 52 -1.35 -3.97 0.55
C THR A 52 -0.50 -2.91 -0.16
N LEU A 53 -0.01 -3.20 -1.38
CA LEU A 53 0.75 -2.23 -2.17
C LEU A 53 -0.06 -0.98 -2.52
N ASP A 54 -1.33 -1.15 -2.88
CA ASP A 54 -2.24 -0.02 -3.15
C ASP A 54 -2.36 0.87 -1.91
N THR A 55 -2.48 0.27 -0.72
CA THR A 55 -2.56 0.99 0.56
C THR A 55 -1.28 1.78 0.85
N GLU A 56 -0.09 1.18 0.63
CA GLU A 56 1.19 1.89 0.77
C GLU A 56 1.27 3.11 -0.16
N TYR A 57 0.94 2.91 -1.43
CA TYR A 57 0.90 3.98 -2.43
C TYR A 57 -0.08 5.08 -2.01
N GLY A 58 -1.29 4.70 -1.59
CA GLY A 58 -2.34 5.65 -1.23
C GLY A 58 -1.99 6.52 -0.05
N TRP A 59 -1.46 5.95 1.03
CA TRP A 59 -1.05 6.75 2.16
C TRP A 59 0.09 7.70 1.80
N ARG A 60 1.04 7.29 0.96
CA ARG A 60 2.10 8.21 0.52
C ARG A 60 1.54 9.39 -0.27
N MET A 61 0.65 9.13 -1.23
CA MET A 61 0.04 10.19 -2.04
C MET A 61 -0.75 11.16 -1.17
N VAL A 62 -1.54 10.65 -0.23
CA VAL A 62 -2.28 11.44 0.76
C VAL A 62 -1.34 12.33 1.58
N LEU A 63 -0.27 11.75 2.13
CA LEU A 63 0.70 12.49 2.95
C LEU A 63 1.49 13.52 2.14
N GLN A 64 1.69 13.29 0.85
CA GLN A 64 2.34 14.22 -0.07
C GLN A 64 1.36 15.26 -0.66
N ALA A 65 0.09 15.25 -0.26
CA ALA A 65 -0.99 16.06 -0.85
C ALA A 65 -1.06 15.94 -2.38
N GLN A 66 -0.74 14.77 -2.93
CA GLN A 66 -0.82 14.46 -4.36
C GLN A 66 -2.09 13.68 -4.68
N ASP A 67 -2.59 13.82 -5.89
CA ASP A 67 -3.75 13.06 -6.36
C ASP A 67 -3.37 11.58 -6.51
N GLY A 68 -3.98 10.75 -5.67
CA GLY A 68 -3.70 9.31 -5.58
C GLY A 68 -4.82 8.45 -6.12
N ASP A 69 -5.65 8.94 -7.04
CA ASP A 69 -6.96 8.32 -7.38
C ASP A 69 -6.89 6.96 -8.08
N VAL A 70 -5.71 6.57 -8.57
CA VAL A 70 -5.51 5.27 -9.20
C VAL A 70 -5.53 4.17 -8.13
N ILE A 71 -6.52 3.28 -8.22
CA ILE A 71 -6.59 2.03 -7.45
C ILE A 71 -5.91 0.95 -8.28
N LEU A 72 -4.84 0.35 -7.75
CA LEU A 72 -4.17 -0.79 -8.36
C LEU A 72 -5.13 -1.99 -8.39
N GLN A 73 -5.33 -2.56 -9.59
CA GLN A 73 -6.15 -3.76 -9.74
C GLN A 73 -5.27 -5.01 -9.67
N ALA A 74 -5.76 -6.05 -9.00
CA ALA A 74 -5.06 -7.32 -8.91
C ALA A 74 -4.81 -7.95 -10.29
N ASP A 75 -5.74 -7.74 -11.23
CA ASP A 75 -5.67 -8.26 -12.59
C ASP A 75 -4.61 -7.56 -13.46
N ASP A 76 -4.11 -6.38 -13.06
CA ASP A 76 -3.00 -5.69 -13.72
C ASP A 76 -1.62 -6.26 -13.31
N VAL A 77 -1.60 -7.26 -12.42
CA VAL A 77 -0.37 -7.88 -11.90
C VAL A 77 -0.34 -9.34 -12.31
N ASP A 78 0.50 -9.65 -13.29
CA ASP A 78 0.56 -10.99 -13.87
C ASP A 78 1.18 -12.03 -12.92
N ASP A 79 2.27 -11.68 -12.26
CA ASP A 79 3.03 -12.59 -11.41
C ASP A 79 3.76 -11.90 -10.24
N VAL A 80 4.44 -12.70 -9.44
CA VAL A 80 5.19 -12.24 -8.26
C VAL A 80 6.34 -11.30 -8.67
N ALA A 81 6.94 -11.48 -9.84
CA ALA A 81 8.05 -10.64 -10.31
C ALA A 81 7.55 -9.23 -10.68
N ALA A 82 6.42 -9.15 -11.40
CA ALA A 82 5.74 -7.89 -11.70
C ALA A 82 5.36 -7.14 -10.41
N LEU A 83 4.78 -7.86 -9.44
CA LEU A 83 4.45 -7.30 -8.14
C LEU A 83 5.68 -6.75 -7.41
N LYS A 84 6.76 -7.52 -7.36
CA LYS A 84 8.02 -7.15 -6.70
C LYS A 84 8.65 -5.91 -7.32
N ASN A 85 8.64 -5.80 -8.66
CA ASN A 85 9.12 -4.61 -9.36
C ASN A 85 8.31 -3.37 -8.95
N ARG A 86 6.98 -3.49 -8.89
CA ARG A 86 6.13 -2.37 -8.47
C ARG A 86 6.37 -1.99 -7.00
N TRP A 87 6.61 -2.97 -6.13
CA TRP A 87 6.94 -2.74 -4.73
C TRP A 87 8.28 -2.02 -4.54
N GLN A 88 9.29 -2.32 -5.37
CA GLN A 88 10.59 -1.64 -5.32
C GLN A 88 10.46 -0.16 -5.70
N LEU A 89 9.63 0.17 -6.69
CA LEU A 89 9.34 1.56 -7.06
C LEU A 89 8.67 2.30 -5.89
N GLU A 90 7.68 1.65 -5.25
CA GLU A 90 6.98 2.23 -4.12
C GLU A 90 7.88 2.40 -2.88
N GLN A 91 8.74 1.43 -2.61
CA GLN A 91 9.76 1.49 -1.55
C GLN A 91 10.70 2.68 -1.75
N ALA A 92 11.24 2.85 -2.96
CA ALA A 92 12.12 3.97 -3.26
C ALA A 92 11.41 5.31 -3.06
N ALA A 93 10.15 5.42 -3.48
CA ALA A 93 9.35 6.63 -3.31
C ALA A 93 9.06 6.95 -1.84
N TRP A 94 8.73 5.95 -1.02
CA TRP A 94 8.56 6.12 0.42
C TRP A 94 9.85 6.53 1.12
N PHE A 95 10.97 5.89 0.79
CA PHE A 95 12.26 6.22 1.40
C PHE A 95 12.67 7.65 1.07
N ALA A 96 12.55 8.06 -0.20
CA ALA A 96 12.80 9.44 -0.60
C ALA A 96 11.88 10.43 0.13
N TYR A 97 10.61 10.08 0.33
CA TYR A 97 9.66 10.93 1.06
C TYR A 97 10.08 11.12 2.52
N VAL A 98 10.32 10.04 3.27
CA VAL A 98 10.61 10.12 4.71
C VAL A 98 11.98 10.74 4.99
N ASP A 99 12.95 10.56 4.08
CA ASP A 99 14.25 11.23 4.17
C ASP A 99 14.10 12.76 4.07
N GLY A 100 13.16 13.24 3.24
CA GLY A 100 12.87 14.66 3.06
C GLY A 100 12.08 15.33 4.18
N LEU A 101 11.48 14.57 5.11
CA LEU A 101 10.68 15.13 6.20
C LEU A 101 11.53 15.77 7.30
N SER A 102 11.09 16.90 7.85
CA SER A 102 11.60 17.45 9.10
C SER A 102 10.84 16.87 10.30
N GLU A 103 11.40 16.97 11.51
CA GLU A 103 10.63 16.64 12.71
C GLU A 103 9.40 17.53 12.86
N ASP A 104 9.47 18.81 12.48
CA ASP A 104 8.30 19.71 12.53
C ASP A 104 7.17 19.23 11.61
N HIS A 105 7.47 18.83 10.36
CA HIS A 105 6.46 18.27 9.45
C HIS A 105 5.84 16.98 9.99
N ILE A 106 6.63 16.12 10.62
CA ILE A 106 6.13 14.89 11.26
C ILE A 106 5.18 15.22 12.43
N ASN A 107 5.41 16.34 13.12
CA ASN A 107 4.65 16.75 14.30
C ASN A 107 3.47 17.68 14.01
N GLN A 108 3.39 18.23 12.80
CA GLN A 108 2.25 19.06 12.36
C GLN A 108 0.92 18.28 12.39
N GLY A 109 0.97 16.94 12.36
CA GLY A 109 -0.21 16.09 12.33
C GLY A 109 -0.91 16.12 10.99
N TYR A 110 -1.81 15.16 10.77
CA TYR A 110 -2.68 15.12 9.60
C TYR A 110 -4.06 15.59 10.06
N GLY A 111 -4.49 16.83 9.73
CA GLY A 111 -5.88 17.22 9.97
C GLY A 111 -6.24 18.66 10.36
N ASP A 112 -5.32 19.63 10.45
CA ASP A 112 -5.76 21.01 10.73
C ASP A 112 -6.52 21.64 9.54
N ASP A 113 -6.24 21.17 8.32
CA ASP A 113 -7.04 21.42 7.11
C ASP A 113 -6.69 20.35 6.05
N PRO A 114 -7.17 19.11 6.18
CA PRO A 114 -6.77 18.04 5.28
C PRO A 114 -7.32 18.34 3.88
N PRO A 115 -6.52 18.21 2.81
CA PRO A 115 -7.06 18.34 1.46
C PRO A 115 -8.19 17.30 1.30
N GLU A 116 -9.42 17.77 1.06
CA GLU A 116 -10.63 16.92 0.99
C GLU A 116 -10.46 15.69 0.06
N ARG A 117 -9.54 15.80 -0.89
CA ARG A 117 -9.29 14.82 -1.95
C ARG A 117 -8.67 13.52 -1.44
N GLY A 118 -7.81 13.55 -0.42
CA GLY A 118 -7.06 12.36 0.03
C GLY A 118 -7.91 11.30 0.75
N LEU A 119 -8.90 11.73 1.54
CA LEU A 119 -9.71 10.84 2.37
C LEU A 119 -10.71 9.99 1.57
N THR A 120 -11.06 10.42 0.35
CA THR A 120 -12.10 9.76 -0.45
C THR A 120 -11.62 8.39 -0.95
N ARG A 121 -10.31 8.19 -1.13
CA ARG A 121 -9.73 6.92 -1.60
C ARG A 121 -9.73 5.82 -0.54
N CYS A 122 -9.18 6.06 0.65
CA CYS A 122 -9.13 5.06 1.73
C CYS A 122 -10.54 4.60 2.14
N LEU A 123 -11.51 5.52 2.16
CA LEU A 123 -12.91 5.20 2.44
C LEU A 123 -13.60 4.44 1.30
N ARG A 124 -13.24 4.67 0.03
CA ARG A 124 -13.77 3.90 -1.13
C ARG A 124 -13.28 2.46 -1.14
N MET A 125 -12.01 2.21 -0.80
CA MET A 125 -11.47 0.85 -0.67
C MET A 125 -12.22 0.02 0.38
N ALA A 126 -12.57 0.62 1.53
CA ALA A 126 -13.34 -0.05 2.58
C ALA A 126 -14.83 -0.25 2.21
N ARG A 127 -15.41 0.62 1.37
CA ARG A 127 -16.84 0.60 1.01
C ARG A 127 -17.17 -0.24 -0.21
N GLY A 128 -16.24 -0.43 -1.15
CA GLY A 128 -16.47 -1.13 -2.42
C GLY A 128 -16.89 -2.61 -2.31
N ARG A 129 -16.76 -3.24 -1.14
CA ARG A 129 -17.10 -4.67 -0.94
C ARG A 129 -18.09 -4.98 0.19
N LEU A 130 -18.56 -3.99 0.96
CA LEU A 130 -19.60 -4.22 1.99
C LEU A 130 -21.04 -4.25 1.43
N GLY A 131 -21.25 -4.02 0.13
CA GLY A 131 -22.58 -4.08 -0.48
C GLY A 131 -23.58 -3.07 0.09
N VAL A 132 -23.11 -1.98 0.70
CA VAL A 132 -23.99 -0.92 1.19
C VAL A 132 -24.21 0.10 0.07
N ALA A 133 -25.33 -0.06 -0.64
CA ALA A 133 -25.89 0.96 -1.50
C ALA A 133 -26.55 2.05 -0.62
N VAL A 134 -26.25 3.31 -0.97
CA VAL A 134 -26.87 4.60 -0.61
C VAL A 134 -27.44 4.75 0.81
#